data_AF-A0A960WUC9-F1
#
_entry.id   AF-A0A960WUC9-F1
#
_cell.length_a   1.000
_cell.length_b   1.000
_cell.length_c   1.000
_cell.angle_alpha   90.00
_cell.angle_beta   90.00
_cell.angle_gamma   90.00
#
_symmetry.space_group_name_H-M   'P 1'
#
loop_
_entity.id
_entity.type
_entity.pdbx_description
1 polymer ?
#
loop_
_entity_poly.entity_id
_entity_poly.type
_entity_poly.pdbx_seq_one_letter_code
_entity_poly.pdbx_strand_id
1 'polypeptide(L)'
;MSRQTKHLAVAGATGAVGIEILKCLEQRDFPVSELTLLASARSAGKTIPFRGKEVTVKELTPDSFKGVDVALFSAGGSISKAFAPHAVAAGAVVVDNSSAFRMDENVPLVVPEINPEDVKTHQGIIANPNCTTIITLMALNPMHHAFGGVKSVIASSYQAVSGSGAQGIYELEGQVSALAKGEPLPERKVYSRQIAFNVIP
;
A
#
# COMPACT_ATOMS: atom_id res chain seq x y z
N MET A 1 -16.72 -23.14 -4.73
CA MET A 1 -16.77 -22.46 -3.43
C MET A 1 -17.40 -21.11 -3.65
N SER A 2 -18.54 -20.79 -3.02
CA SER A 2 -19.08 -19.42 -3.12
C SER A 2 -18.06 -18.47 -2.49
N ARG A 3 -17.68 -17.42 -3.22
CA ARG A 3 -16.83 -16.37 -2.68
C ARG A 3 -17.65 -15.65 -1.61
N GLN A 4 -17.40 -15.89 -0.33
CA GLN A 4 -18.02 -15.12 0.75
C GLN A 4 -17.65 -13.65 0.57
N THR A 5 -18.66 -12.78 0.51
CA THR A 5 -18.47 -11.33 0.50
C THR A 5 -17.95 -10.86 1.85
N LYS A 6 -17.07 -9.85 1.83
CA LYS A 6 -16.46 -9.27 3.04
C LYS A 6 -16.70 -7.76 3.11
N HIS A 7 -16.85 -7.24 4.32
CA HIS A 7 -16.76 -5.81 4.59
C HIS A 7 -15.28 -5.41 4.63
N LEU A 8 -14.86 -4.61 3.66
CA LEU A 8 -13.49 -4.12 3.55
C LEU A 8 -13.39 -2.67 4.05
N ALA A 9 -12.32 -2.38 4.78
CA ALA A 9 -11.88 -1.01 5.00
C ALA A 9 -10.57 -0.71 4.25
N VAL A 10 -10.43 0.47 3.67
CA VAL A 10 -9.18 0.95 3.06
C VAL A 10 -8.69 2.18 3.82
N ALA A 11 -7.65 2.01 4.64
CA ALA A 11 -7.02 3.10 5.38
C ALA A 11 -5.92 3.76 4.53
N GLY A 12 -6.07 5.06 4.26
CA GLY A 12 -5.27 5.78 3.26
C GLY A 12 -5.89 5.77 1.86
N ALA A 13 -7.22 5.69 1.77
CA ALA A 13 -7.96 5.55 0.51
C ALA A 13 -7.69 6.67 -0.52
N THR A 14 -7.32 7.87 -0.07
CA THR A 14 -7.02 9.02 -0.94
C THR A 14 -5.54 9.08 -1.38
N GLY A 15 -4.68 8.20 -0.88
CA GLY A 15 -3.28 8.11 -1.30
C GLY A 15 -3.12 7.33 -2.61
N ALA A 16 -1.95 7.47 -3.25
CA ALA A 16 -1.66 6.80 -4.53
C ALA A 16 -1.93 5.28 -4.49
N VAL A 17 -1.46 4.59 -3.44
CA VAL A 17 -1.70 3.16 -3.28
C VAL A 17 -3.14 2.84 -2.93
N GLY A 18 -3.82 3.67 -2.13
CA GLY A 18 -5.25 3.49 -1.81
C GLY A 18 -6.12 3.50 -3.06
N ILE A 19 -5.83 4.42 -4.00
CA ILE A 19 -6.49 4.47 -5.31
C ILE A 19 -6.23 3.20 -6.13
N GLU A 20 -5.00 2.68 -6.14
CA GLU A 20 -4.68 1.44 -6.85
C GLU A 20 -5.34 0.20 -6.21
N ILE A 21 -5.46 0.16 -4.87
CA ILE A 21 -6.21 -0.89 -4.17
C ILE A 21 -7.67 -0.92 -4.68
N LEU A 22 -8.33 0.23 -4.77
CA LEU A 22 -9.71 0.32 -5.24
C LEU A 22 -9.85 -0.13 -6.70
N LYS A 23 -8.94 0.30 -7.58
CA LYS A 23 -8.90 -0.16 -8.97
C LYS A 23 -8.71 -1.67 -9.07
N CYS A 24 -7.81 -2.25 -8.28
CA CYS A 24 -7.57 -3.69 -8.26
C CYS A 24 -8.80 -4.47 -7.78
N LEU A 25 -9.50 -3.99 -6.74
CA LEU A 25 -10.75 -4.58 -6.26
C LEU A 25 -11.84 -4.57 -7.34
N GLU A 26 -11.92 -3.50 -8.13
CA GLU A 26 -12.84 -3.40 -9.25
C GLU A 26 -12.47 -4.34 -10.40
N GLN A 27 -11.23 -4.27 -10.88
CA GLN A 27 -10.74 -5.06 -12.01
C GLN A 27 -10.81 -6.57 -11.76
N ARG A 28 -10.60 -7.00 -10.51
CA ARG A 28 -10.64 -8.42 -10.13
C ARG A 28 -12.03 -8.92 -9.79
N ASP A 29 -13.04 -8.05 -9.87
CA ASP A 29 -14.38 -8.26 -9.33
C ASP A 29 -14.33 -8.90 -7.94
N PHE A 30 -13.58 -8.28 -7.01
CA PHE A 30 -13.41 -8.82 -5.68
C PHE A 30 -14.75 -8.82 -4.92
N PRO A 31 -15.11 -9.91 -4.21
CA PRO A 31 -16.38 -10.03 -3.50
C PRO A 31 -16.44 -9.10 -2.27
N VAL A 32 -17.03 -7.92 -2.44
CA VAL A 32 -17.20 -6.91 -1.38
C VAL A 32 -18.69 -6.76 -1.04
N SER A 33 -19.06 -6.95 0.24
CA SER A 33 -20.42 -6.66 0.72
C SER A 33 -20.59 -5.19 1.10
N GLU A 34 -19.57 -4.62 1.75
CA GLU A 34 -19.52 -3.23 2.17
C GLU A 34 -18.09 -2.71 2.03
N LEU A 35 -17.94 -1.43 1.67
CA LEU A 35 -16.64 -0.78 1.51
C LEU A 35 -16.60 0.50 2.33
N THR A 36 -15.69 0.55 3.30
CA THR A 36 -15.43 1.73 4.13
C THR A 36 -14.09 2.37 3.72
N LEU A 37 -14.13 3.60 3.22
CA LEU A 37 -12.93 4.36 2.84
C LEU A 37 -12.51 5.27 3.97
N LEU A 38 -11.26 5.15 4.42
CA LEU A 38 -10.71 5.88 5.57
C LEU A 38 -9.49 6.70 5.15
N ALA A 39 -9.42 7.94 5.61
CA ALA A 39 -8.28 8.83 5.41
C ALA A 39 -8.15 9.82 6.57
N SER A 40 -7.17 10.74 6.52
CA SER A 40 -7.08 11.80 7.54
C SER A 40 -8.25 12.78 7.47
N ALA A 41 -8.49 13.52 8.55
CA ALA A 41 -9.56 14.53 8.66
C ALA A 41 -9.67 15.45 7.44
N ARG A 42 -8.53 15.91 6.90
CA ARG A 42 -8.47 16.78 5.70
C ARG A 42 -9.09 16.17 4.44
N SER A 43 -9.25 14.85 4.41
CA SER A 43 -9.77 14.08 3.28
C SER A 43 -11.17 13.54 3.54
N ALA A 44 -11.68 13.64 4.76
CA ALA A 44 -13.04 13.22 5.09
C ALA A 44 -14.05 14.06 4.29
N GLY A 45 -15.13 13.42 3.84
CA GLY A 45 -16.16 14.03 3.01
C GLY A 45 -15.87 14.04 1.51
N LYS A 46 -14.64 13.76 1.08
CA LYS A 46 -14.36 13.50 -0.35
C LYS A 46 -15.08 12.23 -0.79
N THR A 47 -15.44 12.13 -2.06
CA THR A 47 -15.98 10.90 -2.65
C THR A 47 -14.96 10.27 -3.61
N ILE A 48 -15.00 8.96 -3.70
CA ILE A 48 -14.22 8.19 -4.67
C ILE A 48 -15.18 7.26 -5.42
N PRO A 49 -15.16 7.24 -6.77
CA PRO A 49 -15.96 6.31 -7.53
C PRO A 49 -15.47 4.87 -7.30
N PHE A 50 -16.41 3.97 -7.06
CA PHE A 50 -16.18 2.53 -6.98
C PHE A 50 -17.40 1.79 -7.54
N ARG A 51 -17.22 1.00 -8.59
CA ARG A 51 -18.28 0.22 -9.26
C ARG A 51 -19.49 1.08 -9.69
N GLY A 52 -19.21 2.25 -10.26
CA GLY A 52 -20.23 3.19 -10.71
C GLY A 52 -21.01 3.89 -9.58
N LYS A 53 -20.56 3.78 -8.32
CA LYS A 53 -21.13 4.49 -7.17
C LYS A 53 -20.09 5.38 -6.53
N GLU A 54 -20.51 6.53 -6.01
CA GLU A 54 -19.65 7.39 -5.19
C GLU A 54 -19.62 6.86 -3.75
N VAL A 55 -18.40 6.61 -3.24
CA VAL A 55 -18.19 6.18 -1.85
C VAL A 55 -17.53 7.31 -1.07
N THR A 56 -18.18 7.77 -0.01
CA THR A 56 -17.67 8.86 0.83
C THR A 56 -16.53 8.38 1.72
N VAL A 57 -15.42 9.12 1.69
CA VAL A 57 -14.28 8.93 2.58
C VAL A 57 -14.62 9.44 3.97
N LYS A 58 -14.46 8.58 4.98
CA LYS A 58 -14.61 8.91 6.40
C LYS A 58 -13.25 9.21 7.01
N GLU A 59 -13.25 9.95 8.12
CA GLU A 59 -12.04 10.14 8.91
C GLU A 59 -11.63 8.81 9.56
N LEU A 60 -10.33 8.52 9.55
CA LEU A 60 -9.74 7.40 10.25
C LEU A 60 -9.65 7.72 11.75
N THR A 61 -10.44 6.98 12.53
CA THR A 61 -10.52 7.05 13.99
C THR A 61 -10.36 5.64 14.61
N PRO A 62 -10.09 5.52 15.92
CA PRO A 62 -10.02 4.21 16.58
C PRO A 62 -11.30 3.37 16.40
N ASP A 63 -12.47 4.01 16.31
CA ASP A 63 -13.77 3.33 16.18
C ASP A 63 -14.14 2.99 14.73
N SER A 64 -13.28 3.29 13.76
CA SER A 64 -13.57 3.15 12.33
C SER A 64 -13.75 1.71 11.85
N PHE A 65 -13.35 0.72 12.65
CA PHE A 65 -13.23 -0.68 12.23
C PHE A 65 -14.39 -1.57 12.69
N LYS A 66 -15.44 -1.00 13.29
CA LYS A 66 -16.59 -1.77 13.75
C LYS A 66 -17.25 -2.55 12.60
N GLY A 67 -17.29 -3.87 12.72
CA GLY A 67 -17.90 -4.77 11.73
C GLY A 67 -17.10 -4.93 10.43
N VAL A 68 -15.87 -4.43 10.37
CA VAL A 68 -14.95 -4.65 9.24
C VAL A 68 -14.36 -6.05 9.35
N ASP A 69 -14.38 -6.81 8.26
CA ASP A 69 -13.74 -8.13 8.21
C ASP A 69 -12.24 -8.01 7.93
N VAL A 70 -11.88 -7.16 6.95
CA VAL A 70 -10.49 -6.98 6.50
C VAL A 70 -10.21 -5.49 6.30
N ALA A 71 -9.11 -5.02 6.87
CA ALA A 71 -8.65 -3.65 6.72
C ALA A 71 -7.32 -3.61 5.93
N LEU A 72 -7.35 -2.97 4.76
CA LEU A 72 -6.20 -2.76 3.90
C LEU A 72 -5.55 -1.42 4.27
N PHE A 73 -4.37 -1.47 4.88
CA PHE A 73 -3.66 -0.29 5.36
C PHE A 73 -2.61 0.17 4.36
N SER A 74 -2.71 1.43 3.95
CA SER A 74 -1.70 2.12 3.15
C SER A 74 -1.61 3.61 3.51
N ALA A 75 -1.58 3.90 4.81
CA ALA A 75 -1.53 5.26 5.35
C ALA A 75 -0.16 5.64 5.97
N GLY A 76 0.85 4.77 5.85
CA GLY A 76 2.20 4.98 6.39
C GLY A 76 2.40 4.37 7.78
N GLY A 77 3.66 4.14 8.15
CA GLY A 77 4.00 3.29 9.30
C GLY A 77 3.58 3.84 10.67
N SER A 78 3.59 5.16 10.87
CA SER A 78 3.10 5.76 12.11
C SER A 78 1.60 5.55 12.30
N ILE A 79 0.83 5.71 11.22
CA ILE A 79 -0.62 5.47 11.22
C ILE A 79 -0.92 3.99 11.42
N SER A 80 -0.19 3.09 10.74
CA SER A 80 -0.37 1.64 10.94
C SER A 80 -0.10 1.23 12.39
N LYS A 81 0.97 1.74 13.02
CA LYS A 81 1.25 1.48 14.45
C LYS A 81 0.14 1.99 15.37
N ALA A 82 -0.44 3.15 15.07
CA ALA A 82 -1.49 3.74 15.89
C ALA A 82 -2.85 3.03 15.73
N PHE A 83 -3.22 2.65 14.50
CA PHE A 83 -4.59 2.22 14.20
C PHE A 83 -4.77 0.74 13.93
N ALA A 84 -3.72 0.00 13.53
CA ALA A 84 -3.83 -1.45 13.33
C ALA A 84 -4.28 -2.19 14.61
N PRO A 85 -3.79 -1.85 15.83
CA PRO A 85 -4.28 -2.50 17.05
C PRO A 85 -5.78 -2.29 17.29
N HIS A 86 -6.32 -1.11 16.93
CA HIS A 86 -7.74 -0.84 17.04
C HIS A 86 -8.57 -1.66 16.04
N ALA A 87 -8.07 -1.84 14.82
CA ALA A 87 -8.71 -2.70 13.83
C ALA A 87 -8.74 -4.17 14.29
N VAL A 88 -7.62 -4.68 14.82
CA VAL A 88 -7.54 -6.04 15.37
C VAL A 88 -8.47 -6.21 16.57
N ALA A 89 -8.51 -5.23 17.48
CA ALA A 89 -9.42 -5.26 18.63
C ALA A 89 -10.91 -5.25 18.23
N ALA A 90 -11.24 -4.63 17.09
CA ALA A 90 -12.57 -4.65 16.51
C ALA A 90 -12.92 -5.97 15.76
N GLY A 91 -11.96 -6.90 15.65
CA GLY A 91 -12.11 -8.21 15.01
C GLY A 91 -11.68 -8.26 13.54
N ALA A 92 -11.15 -7.16 12.98
CA ALA A 92 -10.69 -7.12 11.61
C ALA A 92 -9.31 -7.76 11.46
N VAL A 93 -9.06 -8.40 10.32
CA VAL A 93 -7.69 -8.77 9.89
C VAL A 93 -7.08 -7.59 9.14
N VAL A 94 -5.92 -7.13 9.57
CA VAL A 94 -5.17 -6.03 8.95
C VAL A 94 -4.17 -6.59 7.95
N VAL A 95 -4.18 -6.05 6.73
CA VAL A 95 -3.11 -6.23 5.74
C VAL A 95 -2.39 -4.90 5.58
N ASP A 96 -1.17 -4.79 6.13
CA ASP A 96 -0.43 -3.54 6.23
C ASP A 96 0.64 -3.39 5.15
N ASN A 97 0.50 -2.39 4.28
CA ASN A 97 1.47 -2.04 3.24
C ASN A 97 2.60 -1.11 3.71
N SER A 98 2.66 -0.82 5.01
CA SER A 98 3.75 -0.04 5.58
C SER A 98 4.95 -0.91 5.98
N SER A 99 6.02 -0.27 6.45
CA SER A 99 7.16 -0.98 7.06
C SER A 99 6.95 -1.30 8.55
N ALA A 100 5.83 -0.89 9.15
CA ALA A 100 5.63 -0.88 10.60
C ALA A 100 5.86 -2.24 11.26
N PHE A 101 5.39 -3.31 10.62
CA PHE A 101 5.34 -4.66 11.21
C PHE A 101 6.18 -5.69 10.45
N ARG A 102 6.94 -5.29 9.43
CA ARG A 102 7.68 -6.24 8.56
C ARG A 102 8.75 -7.06 9.28
N MET A 103 9.25 -6.55 10.40
CA MET A 103 10.30 -7.18 11.21
C MET A 103 9.75 -7.72 12.55
N ASP A 104 8.43 -7.67 12.75
CA ASP A 104 7.82 -8.22 13.95
C ASP A 104 7.69 -9.74 13.81
N GLU A 105 8.28 -10.49 14.74
CA GLU A 105 8.31 -11.96 14.71
C GLU A 105 6.91 -12.59 14.80
N ASN A 106 5.91 -11.86 15.31
CA ASN A 106 4.54 -12.35 15.42
C ASN A 106 3.66 -11.95 14.22
N VAL A 107 4.20 -11.20 13.26
CA VAL A 107 3.47 -10.73 12.09
C VAL A 107 4.04 -11.39 10.83
N PRO A 108 3.28 -12.26 10.14
CA PRO A 108 3.77 -12.89 8.93
C PRO A 108 3.96 -11.85 7.82
N LEU A 109 5.10 -11.96 7.13
CA LEU A 109 5.45 -11.15 5.96
C LEU A 109 5.17 -11.96 4.69
N VAL A 110 4.06 -11.65 4.00
CA VAL A 110 3.48 -12.58 3.02
C VAL A 110 3.59 -12.06 1.59
N VAL A 111 4.09 -12.92 0.68
CA VAL A 111 3.88 -12.83 -0.77
C VAL A 111 3.04 -14.05 -1.18
N PRO A 112 1.79 -13.87 -1.64
CA PRO A 112 0.87 -15.00 -1.89
C PRO A 112 1.42 -16.10 -2.79
N GLU A 113 2.25 -15.75 -3.78
CA GLU A 113 2.84 -16.69 -4.72
C GLU A 113 4.07 -17.45 -4.18
N ILE A 114 4.57 -17.07 -3.00
CA ILE A 114 5.80 -17.60 -2.41
C ILE A 114 5.53 -18.33 -1.10
N ASN A 115 4.86 -17.66 -0.16
CA ASN A 115 4.60 -18.18 1.19
C ASN A 115 3.13 -17.94 1.61
N PRO A 116 2.14 -18.44 0.85
CA PRO A 116 0.73 -18.19 1.15
C PRO A 116 0.28 -18.76 2.50
N GLU A 117 0.88 -19.87 2.92
CA GLU A 117 0.51 -20.59 4.14
C GLU A 117 0.79 -19.78 5.42
N ASP A 118 1.77 -18.89 5.38
CA ASP A 118 2.16 -18.03 6.50
C ASP A 118 1.03 -17.09 6.92
N VAL A 119 0.05 -16.82 6.03
CA VAL A 119 -1.14 -16.05 6.40
C VAL A 119 -1.87 -16.67 7.60
N LYS A 120 -1.83 -17.99 7.76
CA LYS A 120 -2.53 -18.70 8.83
C LYS A 120 -1.93 -18.45 10.22
N THR A 121 -0.69 -17.97 10.29
CA THR A 121 -0.01 -17.70 11.57
C THR A 121 -0.24 -16.28 12.06
N HIS A 122 -1.04 -15.46 11.36
CA HIS A 122 -1.31 -14.09 11.75
C HIS A 122 -1.98 -14.01 13.13
N GLN A 123 -1.65 -12.97 13.89
CA GLN A 123 -2.35 -12.61 15.13
C GLN A 123 -3.23 -11.36 14.91
N GLY A 124 -3.87 -11.28 13.74
CA GLY A 124 -4.73 -10.17 13.32
C GLY A 124 -4.04 -9.17 12.40
N ILE A 125 -2.72 -9.22 12.25
CA ILE A 125 -1.95 -8.38 11.31
C ILE A 125 -1.15 -9.28 10.38
N ILE A 126 -1.13 -8.92 9.11
CA ILE A 126 -0.28 -9.47 8.05
C ILE A 126 0.49 -8.30 7.45
N ALA A 127 1.81 -8.42 7.36
CA ALA A 127 2.65 -7.40 6.74
C ALA A 127 2.80 -7.68 5.24
N ASN A 128 2.60 -6.64 4.42
CA ASN A 128 2.94 -6.67 3.01
C ASN A 128 4.41 -6.21 2.83
N PRO A 129 5.26 -6.97 2.11
CA PRO A 129 6.67 -6.65 1.97
C PRO A 129 6.97 -5.36 1.19
N ASN A 130 8.25 -5.00 1.15
CA ASN A 130 8.71 -3.86 0.35
C ASN A 130 8.46 -4.12 -1.14
N CYS A 131 8.02 -3.10 -1.89
CA CYS A 131 7.69 -3.22 -3.31
C CYS A 131 8.85 -3.75 -4.17
N THR A 132 10.07 -3.24 -3.97
CA THR A 132 11.27 -3.70 -4.69
C THR A 132 11.56 -5.16 -4.38
N THR A 133 11.36 -5.58 -3.13
CA THR A 133 11.52 -6.98 -2.71
C THR A 133 10.48 -7.88 -3.36
N ILE A 134 9.18 -7.54 -3.33
CA ILE A 134 8.11 -8.35 -3.92
C ILE A 134 8.40 -8.61 -5.41
N ILE A 135 8.67 -7.55 -6.17
CA ILE A 135 8.92 -7.64 -7.62
C ILE A 135 10.17 -8.52 -7.90
N THR A 136 11.23 -8.34 -7.12
CA THR A 136 12.45 -9.12 -7.27
C THR A 136 12.21 -10.60 -6.97
N LEU A 137 11.51 -10.90 -5.87
CA LEU A 137 11.25 -12.27 -5.44
C LEU A 137 10.31 -13.02 -6.38
N MET A 138 9.38 -12.35 -7.06
CA MET A 138 8.56 -13.00 -8.09
C MET A 138 9.40 -13.63 -9.20
N ALA A 139 10.54 -13.02 -9.56
CA ALA A 139 11.49 -13.59 -10.51
C ALA A 139 12.47 -14.58 -9.85
N LEU A 140 12.97 -14.26 -8.66
CA LEU A 140 14.02 -15.06 -8.01
C LEU A 140 13.50 -16.35 -7.37
N ASN A 141 12.28 -16.38 -6.84
CA ASN A 141 11.72 -17.55 -6.15
C ASN A 141 11.72 -18.84 -7.00
N PRO A 142 11.22 -18.83 -8.26
CA PRO A 142 11.30 -20.03 -9.10
C PRO A 142 12.74 -20.46 -9.39
N MET A 143 13.67 -19.51 -9.58
CA MET A 143 15.09 -19.83 -9.77
C MET A 143 15.73 -20.40 -8.50
N HIS A 144 15.36 -19.87 -7.33
CA HIS A 144 15.81 -20.38 -6.04
C HIS A 144 15.47 -21.87 -5.90
N HIS A 145 14.23 -22.27 -6.21
CA HIS A 145 13.84 -23.67 -6.15
C HIS A 145 14.50 -24.53 -7.24
N ALA A 146 14.59 -24.03 -8.47
CA ALA A 146 15.11 -24.80 -9.61
C ALA A 146 16.61 -25.15 -9.49
N PHE A 147 17.40 -24.28 -8.85
CA PHE A 147 18.86 -24.42 -8.80
C PHE A 147 19.40 -24.80 -7.40
N GLY A 148 18.55 -25.31 -6.51
CA GLY A 148 18.97 -25.77 -5.18
C GLY A 148 19.33 -24.64 -4.20
N GLY A 149 18.77 -23.45 -4.42
CA GLY A 149 18.88 -22.29 -3.54
C GLY A 149 19.79 -21.18 -4.08
N VAL A 150 19.29 -19.94 -4.05
CA VAL A 150 20.09 -18.72 -4.26
C VAL A 150 21.01 -18.50 -3.04
N LYS A 151 22.32 -18.38 -3.29
CA LYS A 151 23.33 -18.12 -2.23
C LYS A 151 23.60 -16.63 -1.99
N SER A 152 23.48 -15.81 -3.02
CA SER A 152 23.75 -14.37 -2.95
C SER A 152 23.01 -13.64 -4.06
N VAL A 153 22.59 -12.41 -3.79
CA VAL A 153 21.99 -11.49 -4.77
C VAL A 153 22.77 -10.18 -4.71
N ILE A 154 23.19 -9.68 -5.87
CA ILE A 154 23.68 -8.32 -6.04
C ILE A 154 22.62 -7.60 -6.86
N ALA A 155 22.09 -6.50 -6.32
CA ALA A 155 21.01 -5.75 -6.96
C ALA A 155 21.33 -4.25 -7.00
N SER A 156 21.00 -3.64 -8.14
CA SER A 156 20.95 -2.18 -8.30
C SER A 156 19.53 -1.83 -8.73
N SER A 157 18.80 -1.09 -7.89
CA SER A 157 17.41 -0.74 -8.16
C SER A 157 17.29 0.58 -8.88
N TYR A 158 16.40 0.66 -9.85
CA TYR A 158 16.02 1.90 -10.54
C TYR A 158 14.56 2.21 -10.17
N GLN A 159 14.38 2.81 -9.00
CA GLN A 159 13.05 2.99 -8.42
C GLN A 159 12.36 4.23 -9.00
N ALA A 160 11.08 4.07 -9.34
CA ALA A 160 10.24 5.17 -9.81
C ALA A 160 9.80 6.06 -8.65
N VAL A 161 9.48 7.32 -8.96
CA VAL A 161 9.01 8.31 -7.99
C VAL A 161 7.67 7.96 -7.33
N SER A 162 6.91 7.04 -7.92
CA SER A 162 5.65 6.53 -7.34
C SER A 162 5.88 5.81 -6.01
N GLY A 163 7.08 5.27 -5.75
CA GLY A 163 7.44 4.70 -4.45
C GLY A 163 7.40 5.74 -3.30
N SER A 164 7.59 7.02 -3.61
CA SER A 164 7.47 8.13 -2.66
C SER A 164 6.04 8.66 -2.53
N GLY A 165 5.06 7.96 -3.11
CA GLY A 165 3.65 8.34 -3.11
C GLY A 165 3.34 9.51 -4.05
N ALA A 166 2.09 10.01 -3.96
CA ALA A 166 1.55 11.02 -4.87
C ALA A 166 2.40 12.31 -4.92
N GLN A 167 2.97 12.73 -3.79
CA GLN A 167 3.81 13.93 -3.74
C GLN A 167 5.10 13.77 -4.56
N GLY A 168 5.70 12.57 -4.59
CA GLY A 168 6.87 12.31 -5.43
C GLY A 168 6.56 12.40 -6.92
N ILE A 169 5.36 11.98 -7.33
CA ILE A 169 4.86 12.10 -8.70
C ILE A 169 4.69 13.58 -9.06
N TYR A 170 3.97 14.33 -8.22
CA TYR A 170 3.73 15.77 -8.45
C TYR A 170 5.02 16.59 -8.47
N GLU A 171 6.00 16.25 -7.63
CA GLU A 171 7.30 16.92 -7.64
C GLU A 171 8.06 16.67 -8.95
N LEU A 172 8.08 15.44 -9.46
CA LEU A 172 8.67 15.14 -10.76
C LEU A 172 7.95 15.90 -11.89
N GLU A 173 6.63 15.85 -11.93
CA GLU A 173 5.82 16.55 -12.94
C GLU A 173 6.06 18.06 -12.92
N GLY A 174 6.09 18.66 -11.74
CA GLY A 174 6.36 20.09 -11.56
C GLY A 174 7.76 20.48 -12.04
N GLN A 175 8.79 19.68 -11.71
CA GLN A 175 10.15 19.91 -12.18
C GLN A 175 10.27 19.77 -13.71
N VAL A 176 9.68 18.73 -14.29
CA VAL A 176 9.69 18.51 -15.75
C VAL A 176 8.97 19.66 -16.48
N SER A 177 7.81 20.09 -16.00
CA SER A 177 7.07 21.21 -16.59
C SER A 177 7.85 22.53 -16.53
N ALA A 178 8.49 22.84 -15.40
CA ALA A 178 9.27 24.07 -15.27
C ALA A 178 10.45 24.09 -16.25
N LEU A 179 11.19 22.97 -16.35
CA LEU A 179 12.31 22.83 -17.27
C LEU A 179 11.88 22.97 -18.74
N ALA A 180 10.75 22.37 -19.11
CA ALA A 180 10.21 22.47 -20.48
C ALA A 180 9.86 23.91 -20.88
N LYS A 181 9.50 24.76 -19.91
CA LYS A 181 9.17 26.18 -20.12
C LYS A 181 10.35 27.12 -19.94
N GLY A 182 11.52 26.63 -19.51
CA GLY A 182 12.66 27.47 -19.12
C GLY A 182 12.42 28.28 -17.84
N GLU A 183 11.49 27.82 -16.99
CA GLU A 183 11.16 28.46 -15.72
C GLU A 183 12.07 27.96 -14.58
N PRO A 184 12.25 28.74 -13.49
CA PRO A 184 12.91 28.25 -12.30
C PRO A 184 12.24 27.00 -11.74
N LEU A 185 13.05 26.06 -11.25
CA LEU A 185 12.52 24.84 -10.63
C LEU A 185 11.68 25.17 -9.39
N PRO A 186 10.57 24.45 -9.18
CA PRO A 186 9.80 24.59 -7.94
C PRO A 186 10.62 24.16 -6.73
N GLU A 187 10.20 24.62 -5.56
CA GLU A 187 10.77 24.17 -4.29
C GLU A 187 10.68 22.64 -4.17
N ARG A 188 11.81 22.02 -3.81
CA ARG A 188 11.90 20.59 -3.52
C ARG A 188 11.30 20.30 -2.14
N LYS A 189 10.35 19.38 -2.08
CA LYS A 189 9.65 18.99 -0.85
C LYS A 189 9.82 17.52 -0.51
N VAL A 190 9.99 16.67 -1.51
CA VAL A 190 10.11 15.21 -1.38
C VAL A 190 11.56 14.77 -1.52
N TYR A 191 12.25 15.24 -2.56
CA TYR A 191 13.62 14.81 -2.86
C TYR A 191 14.64 15.85 -2.41
N SER A 192 15.77 15.40 -1.85
CA SER A 192 16.86 16.30 -1.44
C SER A 192 17.57 16.96 -2.62
N ARG A 193 17.41 16.43 -3.83
CA ARG A 193 17.99 16.92 -5.10
C ARG A 193 16.90 16.94 -6.17
N GLN A 194 17.16 17.65 -7.27
CA GLN A 194 16.32 17.56 -8.47
C GLN A 194 16.21 16.09 -8.88
N ILE A 195 14.98 15.63 -9.14
CA ILE A 195 14.70 14.27 -9.60
C ILE A 195 14.48 14.23 -11.11
N ALA A 196 13.93 15.30 -11.71
CA ALA A 196 13.76 15.38 -13.15
C ALA A 196 15.12 15.30 -13.87
N PHE A 197 15.23 14.39 -14.84
CA PHE A 197 16.45 14.13 -15.62
C PHE A 197 17.68 13.83 -14.76
N ASN A 198 17.49 13.23 -13.58
CA ASN A 198 18.57 12.91 -12.64
C ASN A 198 18.35 11.52 -12.02
N VAL A 199 19.39 10.99 -11.36
CA VAL A 199 19.32 9.81 -10.50
C VAL A 199 19.81 10.17 -9.10
N ILE A 200 19.16 9.63 -8.07
CA ILE A 200 19.51 9.87 -6.67
C ILE A 200 19.91 8.51 -6.08
N PRO A 201 21.19 8.32 -5.70
CA PRO A 201 21.64 7.08 -5.06
C PRO A 201 21.20 7.00 -3.59
#